data_AF-A0A2N0NTR7-F1
#
_entry.id   AF-A0A2N0NTR7-F1
#
_cell.length_a   1.000
_cell.length_b   1.000
_cell.length_c   1.000
_cell.angle_alpha   90.00
_cell.angle_beta   90.00
_cell.angle_gamma   90.00
#
_symmetry.space_group_name_H-M   'P 1'
#
loop_
_entity.id
_entity.type
_entity.pdbx_description
1 polymer ?
#
loop_
_entity_poly.entity_id
_entity_poly.type
_entity_poly.pdbx_seq_one_letter_code
_entity_poly.pdbx_strand_id
1 'polypeptide(L)'
;MLILLFAKVPNIDCANINTDNPLLKNQFVIAIFGSTLCVAHVVAMYYEVYNYHAYHEGEVTDLDNLSYIILHVFLPIHHNIFSSLTIEKSKIFTHHHPDNIVYYLANMDVVVTENSLSLKGFGKIIYNYFNCGEIKVAIVV
;
A
#
# COMPACT_ATOMS: atom_id res chain seq x y z
N MET A 1 13.63 -22.59 -5.74
CA MET A 1 12.61 -22.15 -4.76
C MET A 1 12.11 -20.73 -5.02
N LEU A 2 12.91 -19.82 -5.62
CA LEU A 2 12.49 -18.46 -6.04
C LEU A 2 11.44 -18.44 -7.18
N ILE A 3 11.53 -19.38 -8.13
CA ILE A 3 10.69 -19.42 -9.34
C ILE A 3 9.20 -19.74 -9.04
N LEU A 4 8.89 -20.35 -7.88
CA LEU A 4 7.51 -20.71 -7.52
C LEU A 4 6.70 -19.56 -6.90
N LEU A 5 7.34 -18.44 -6.52
CA LEU A 5 6.65 -17.30 -5.90
C LEU A 5 6.21 -16.22 -6.91
N PHE A 6 6.93 -16.06 -8.03
CA PHE A 6 6.46 -15.22 -9.15
C PHE A 6 5.14 -15.72 -9.74
N ALA A 7 4.87 -17.02 -9.68
CA ALA A 7 3.58 -17.60 -10.05
C ALA A 7 2.47 -17.37 -8.98
N LYS A 8 2.81 -16.86 -7.80
CA LYS A 8 1.93 -16.87 -6.60
C LYS A 8 1.52 -15.50 -6.10
N VAL A 9 2.18 -14.43 -6.54
CA VAL A 9 1.81 -13.05 -6.23
C VAL A 9 1.37 -12.37 -7.53
N PRO A 10 0.05 -12.35 -7.83
CA PRO A 10 -0.45 -11.80 -9.09
C PRO A 10 -0.28 -10.28 -9.15
N ASN A 11 -0.14 -9.76 -10.39
CA ASN A 11 -0.30 -8.35 -10.75
C ASN A 11 0.56 -7.36 -9.94
N ILE A 12 1.80 -7.73 -9.61
CA ILE A 12 2.72 -6.87 -8.82
C ILE A 12 3.00 -5.53 -9.54
N ASP A 13 3.03 -5.54 -10.86
CA ASP A 13 3.23 -4.38 -11.74
C ASP A 13 2.22 -3.25 -11.50
N CYS A 14 1.00 -3.58 -11.11
CA CYS A 14 -0.04 -2.60 -10.76
C CYS A 14 -0.45 -2.70 -9.27
N ALA A 15 0.47 -3.13 -8.40
CA ALA A 15 0.22 -3.33 -6.97
C ALA A 15 -0.97 -4.24 -6.63
N ASN A 16 -1.34 -5.15 -7.54
CA ASN A 16 -2.54 -5.98 -7.48
C ASN A 16 -3.85 -5.17 -7.37
N ILE A 17 -3.90 -3.99 -7.97
CA ILE A 17 -5.10 -3.17 -8.09
C ILE A 17 -5.62 -3.29 -9.52
N ASN A 18 -6.88 -3.73 -9.66
CA ASN A 18 -7.56 -4.02 -10.92
C ASN A 18 -9.07 -4.14 -10.66
N THR A 19 -9.84 -4.53 -11.68
CA THR A 19 -11.29 -4.73 -11.55
C THR A 19 -11.67 -5.82 -10.54
N ASP A 20 -10.83 -6.83 -10.33
CA ASP A 20 -11.09 -7.90 -9.36
C ASP A 20 -10.68 -7.49 -7.94
N ASN A 21 -9.68 -6.62 -7.82
CA ASN A 21 -9.17 -6.08 -6.56
C ASN A 21 -9.17 -4.53 -6.57
N PRO A 22 -10.36 -3.89 -6.56
CA PRO A 22 -10.44 -2.44 -6.58
C PRO A 22 -9.92 -1.83 -5.27
N LEU A 23 -9.16 -0.75 -5.37
CA LEU A 23 -8.74 0.05 -4.23
C LEU A 23 -9.85 1.02 -3.82
N LEU A 24 -10.14 1.06 -2.53
CA LEU A 24 -11.13 1.93 -1.90
C LEU A 24 -10.49 2.74 -0.78
N LYS A 25 -11.14 3.85 -0.43
CA LYS A 25 -10.86 4.58 0.80
C LYS A 25 -11.03 3.64 2.02
N ASN A 26 -10.23 3.88 3.05
CA ASN A 26 -10.18 3.07 4.26
C ASN A 26 -9.68 1.63 4.08
N GLN A 27 -9.05 1.32 2.94
CA GLN A 27 -8.31 0.08 2.76
C GLN A 27 -6.82 0.27 3.02
N PHE A 28 -6.08 -0.83 2.97
CA PHE A 28 -4.66 -0.86 3.29
C PHE A 28 -3.82 -1.25 2.07
N VAL A 29 -2.59 -0.75 2.04
CA VAL A 29 -1.59 -1.10 1.05
C VAL A 29 -0.24 -1.33 1.74
N ILE A 30 0.63 -2.10 1.11
CA ILE A 30 2.06 -2.07 1.36
C ILE A 30 2.62 -0.90 0.57
N ALA A 31 3.38 -0.04 1.22
CA ALA A 31 3.98 1.13 0.60
C ALA A 31 5.44 1.31 1.01
N ILE A 32 6.17 2.12 0.24
CA ILE A 32 7.51 2.57 0.55
C ILE A 32 7.43 3.99 1.10
N PHE A 33 7.99 4.18 2.30
CA PHE A 33 8.12 5.48 2.94
C PHE A 33 9.61 5.77 3.18
N GLY A 34 10.19 6.69 2.41
CA GLY A 34 11.64 6.85 2.34
C GLY A 34 12.28 5.55 1.84
N SER A 35 13.10 4.90 2.67
CA SER A 35 13.67 3.58 2.39
C SER A 35 12.99 2.42 3.15
N THR A 36 11.85 2.69 3.77
CA THR A 36 11.17 1.72 4.65
C THR A 36 9.91 1.16 3.99
N LEU A 37 9.89 -0.17 3.83
CA LEU A 37 8.67 -0.89 3.49
C LEU A 37 7.71 -0.89 4.68
N CYS A 38 6.50 -0.35 4.50
CA CYS A 38 5.53 -0.09 5.54
C CYS A 38 4.12 -0.52 5.11
N VAL A 39 3.17 -0.48 6.04
CA VAL A 39 1.73 -0.62 5.73
C VAL A 39 1.13 0.77 5.80
N ALA A 40 0.28 1.12 4.84
CA ALA A 40 -0.37 2.41 4.80
C ALA A 40 -1.88 2.26 4.61
N HIS A 41 -2.63 3.16 5.23
CA HIS A 41 -4.08 3.28 5.14
C HIS A 41 -4.45 4.36 4.13
N VAL A 42 -5.36 4.05 3.21
CA VAL A 42 -5.84 5.00 2.19
C VAL A 42 -6.80 5.99 2.83
N VAL A 43 -6.37 7.25 2.90
CA VAL A 43 -7.13 8.35 3.52
C VAL A 43 -8.02 9.03 2.49
N ALA A 44 -7.48 9.33 1.31
CA ALA A 44 -8.19 10.02 0.24
C ALA A 44 -7.54 9.75 -1.12
N MET A 45 -8.35 9.75 -2.17
CA MET A 45 -7.94 9.52 -3.55
C MET A 45 -8.57 10.61 -4.43
N TYR A 46 -7.87 11.03 -5.48
CA TYR A 46 -8.31 12.11 -6.35
C TYR A 46 -8.00 11.83 -7.82
N TYR A 47 -8.95 12.13 -8.69
CA TYR A 47 -8.77 12.13 -10.15
C TYR A 47 -8.48 13.53 -10.67
N GLU A 48 -7.81 13.59 -11.82
CA GLU A 48 -7.66 14.86 -12.53
C GLU A 48 -8.94 15.18 -13.31
N VAL A 49 -9.52 16.34 -13.04
CA VAL A 49 -10.69 16.85 -13.75
C VAL A 49 -10.46 18.32 -14.07
N TYR A 50 -10.36 18.65 -15.36
CA TYR A 50 -10.06 20.01 -15.85
C TYR A 50 -8.78 20.64 -15.25
N ASN A 51 -7.71 19.86 -15.09
CA ASN A 51 -6.44 20.25 -14.42
C ASN A 51 -6.57 20.54 -12.91
N TYR A 52 -7.64 20.07 -12.26
CA TYR A 52 -7.82 20.12 -10.81
C TYR A 52 -7.89 18.71 -10.21
N HIS A 53 -7.45 18.57 -8.96
CA HIS A 53 -7.61 17.34 -8.18
C HIS A 53 -9.02 17.24 -7.61
N ALA A 54 -9.87 16.43 -8.23
CA ALA A 54 -11.22 16.17 -7.78
C ALA A 54 -11.27 14.97 -6.84
N TYR A 55 -11.87 15.15 -5.67
CA TYR A 55 -12.01 14.09 -4.69
C TYR A 55 -12.82 12.90 -5.21
N HIS A 56 -12.35 11.69 -4.96
CA HIS A 56 -12.99 10.44 -5.37
C HIS A 56 -13.31 9.55 -4.16
N GLU A 57 -14.56 9.10 -4.06
CA GLU A 57 -15.04 8.14 -3.04
C GLU A 57 -15.26 6.73 -3.61
N GLY A 58 -15.23 6.56 -4.93
CA GLY A 58 -15.50 5.27 -5.56
C GLY A 58 -14.30 4.33 -5.59
N GLU A 59 -14.50 3.20 -6.25
CA GLU A 59 -13.45 2.24 -6.55
C GLU A 59 -12.42 2.82 -7.51
N VAL A 60 -11.16 2.43 -7.31
CA VAL A 60 -10.04 2.69 -8.21
C VAL A 60 -9.53 1.33 -8.67
N THR A 61 -9.66 1.05 -9.96
CA THR A 61 -9.18 -0.19 -10.56
C THR A 61 -7.83 -0.02 -11.24
N ASP A 62 -7.32 1.20 -11.32
CA ASP A 62 -6.04 1.49 -11.96
C ASP A 62 -5.45 2.75 -11.30
N LEU A 63 -4.30 2.54 -10.67
CA LEU A 63 -3.58 3.57 -9.91
C LEU A 63 -3.09 4.72 -10.80
N ASP A 64 -2.86 4.47 -12.09
CA ASP A 64 -2.32 5.47 -13.02
C ASP A 64 -3.33 6.56 -13.33
N ASN A 65 -4.62 6.27 -13.14
CA ASN A 65 -5.67 7.26 -13.28
C ASN A 65 -5.66 8.25 -12.09
N LEU A 66 -5.09 7.91 -10.93
CA LEU A 66 -5.05 8.82 -9.80
C LEU A 66 -4.08 9.98 -10.04
N SER A 67 -4.62 11.19 -9.90
CA SER A 67 -3.82 12.41 -9.88
C SER A 67 -3.16 12.63 -8.52
N TYR A 68 -3.81 12.17 -7.44
CA TYR A 68 -3.31 12.34 -6.09
C TYR A 68 -3.86 11.27 -5.15
N ILE A 69 -3.02 10.78 -4.24
CA ILE A 69 -3.43 9.88 -3.15
C ILE A 69 -2.77 10.29 -1.83
N ILE A 70 -3.56 10.22 -0.75
CA ILE A 70 -3.11 10.48 0.61
C ILE A 70 -3.13 9.17 1.39
N LEU A 71 -1.97 8.79 1.94
CA LEU A 71 -1.82 7.59 2.74
C LEU A 71 -1.40 7.95 4.16
N HIS A 72 -1.92 7.23 5.16
CA HIS A 72 -1.45 7.27 6.54
C HIS A 72 -0.61 6.03 6.85
N VAL A 73 0.66 6.24 7.17
CA VAL A 73 1.71 5.21 7.27
C VAL A 73 1.82 4.64 8.68
N PHE A 74 1.92 3.31 8.75
CA PHE A 74 2.30 2.56 9.93
C PHE A 74 3.70 1.96 9.71
N LEU A 75 4.67 2.42 10.49
CA LEU A 75 6.06 1.99 10.39
C LEU A 75 6.27 0.63 11.07
N PRO A 76 7.07 -0.27 10.50
CA PRO A 76 7.35 -1.56 11.10
C PRO A 76 8.12 -1.40 12.42
N ILE A 77 7.65 -2.07 13.48
CA ILE A 77 8.36 -2.19 14.76
C ILE A 77 9.05 -3.55 14.82
N HIS A 78 8.25 -4.63 14.81
CA HIS A 78 8.76 -5.99 14.96
C HIS A 78 7.70 -7.03 14.58
N HIS A 79 8.09 -8.19 14.03
CA HIS A 79 7.20 -9.33 13.75
C HIS A 79 5.86 -9.01 13.03
N ASN A 80 5.85 -8.13 12.03
CA ASN A 80 4.64 -7.66 11.33
C ASN A 80 3.66 -6.88 12.23
N ILE A 81 4.19 -6.24 13.28
CA ILE A 81 3.53 -5.21 14.08
C ILE A 81 4.08 -3.87 13.64
N PHE A 82 3.17 -2.93 13.44
CA PHE A 82 3.43 -1.60 12.92
C PHE A 82 2.82 -0.56 13.84
N SER A 83 3.38 0.65 13.86
CA SER A 83 2.86 1.77 14.63
C SER A 83 2.80 3.02 13.78
N SER A 84 1.73 3.79 13.95
CA SER A 84 1.64 5.13 13.41
C SER A 84 2.39 6.09 14.33
N LEU A 85 3.26 6.92 13.75
CA LEU A 85 3.69 8.15 14.40
C LEU A 85 2.49 9.12 14.51
N THR A 86 2.68 10.30 15.12
CA THR A 86 1.66 11.36 15.09
C THR A 86 1.14 11.61 13.67
N ILE A 87 -0.16 11.86 13.51
CA ILE A 87 -0.90 11.99 12.22
C ILE A 87 -0.18 12.86 11.17
N GLU A 88 0.57 13.88 11.58
CA GLU A 88 1.26 14.79 10.66
C GLU A 88 2.60 14.24 10.11
N LYS A 89 3.26 13.34 10.84
CA LYS A 89 4.58 12.80 10.50
C LYS A 89 4.52 11.48 9.74
N SER A 90 3.33 10.93 9.56
CA SER A 90 3.07 9.61 8.96
C SER A 90 2.20 9.72 7.72
N LYS A 91 2.35 10.78 6.90
CA LYS A 91 1.60 10.91 5.65
C LYS A 91 2.49 10.77 4.42
N ILE A 92 2.03 9.99 3.45
CA ILE A 92 2.53 10.05 2.08
C ILE A 92 1.52 10.82 1.24
N PHE A 93 2.05 11.74 0.45
CA PHE A 93 1.33 12.49 -0.55
C PHE A 93 1.97 12.18 -1.89
N THR A 94 1.26 11.47 -2.75
CA THR A 94 1.81 11.11 -4.07
C THR A 94 1.01 11.80 -5.17
N HIS A 95 1.71 12.56 -5.99
CA HIS A 95 1.18 13.26 -7.17
C HIS A 95 1.55 12.47 -8.41
N HIS A 96 0.53 12.00 -9.15
CA HIS A 96 0.64 11.21 -10.38
C HIS A 96 1.49 9.94 -10.24
N HIS A 97 0.99 8.79 -10.70
CA HIS A 97 1.72 7.51 -10.71
C HIS A 97 2.26 7.12 -9.32
N PRO A 98 1.41 6.55 -8.44
CA PRO A 98 1.78 6.27 -7.06
C PRO A 98 2.71 5.06 -6.89
N ASP A 99 3.94 5.17 -7.41
CA ASP A 99 5.00 4.14 -7.43
C ASP A 99 5.43 3.70 -6.03
N ASN A 100 5.13 4.50 -5.02
CA ASN A 100 5.36 4.15 -3.64
C ASN A 100 4.39 3.08 -3.13
N ILE A 101 3.33 2.72 -3.87
CA ILE A 101 2.39 1.65 -3.53
C ILE A 101 2.88 0.34 -4.16
N VAL A 102 3.21 -0.62 -3.31
CA VAL A 102 3.79 -1.92 -3.71
C VAL A 102 2.71 -2.98 -3.91
N TYR A 103 1.70 -2.99 -3.03
CA TYR A 103 0.70 -4.06 -3.05
C TYR A 103 -0.58 -3.70 -2.28
N TYR A 104 -1.75 -4.04 -2.81
CA TYR A 104 -3.04 -3.96 -2.15
C TYR A 104 -3.20 -5.01 -1.04
N LEU A 105 -3.65 -4.60 0.15
CA LEU A 105 -3.95 -5.50 1.26
C LEU A 105 -5.46 -5.54 1.55
N ALA A 106 -6.02 -6.74 1.51
CA ALA A 106 -7.39 -6.98 1.94
C ALA A 106 -7.55 -6.67 3.44
N ASN A 107 -8.61 -5.95 3.79
CA ASN A 107 -8.88 -5.56 5.19
C ASN A 107 -8.95 -6.75 6.16
N MET A 108 -9.36 -7.93 5.69
CA MET A 108 -9.44 -9.13 6.52
C MET A 108 -8.07 -9.60 7.06
N ASP A 109 -6.98 -9.22 6.40
CA ASP A 109 -5.61 -9.57 6.80
C ASP A 109 -4.98 -8.52 7.72
N VAL A 110 -5.70 -7.44 8.02
CA VAL A 110 -5.21 -6.32 8.81
C VAL A 110 -5.98 -6.24 10.12
N VAL A 111 -5.28 -6.15 11.25
CA VAL A 111 -5.87 -5.91 12.57
C VAL A 111 -5.38 -4.56 13.08
N VAL A 112 -6.30 -3.61 13.20
CA VAL A 112 -6.01 -2.24 13.67
C VAL A 112 -6.43 -2.09 15.13
N THR A 113 -5.56 -1.43 15.88
CA THR A 113 -5.76 -0.89 17.22
C THR A 113 -5.40 0.60 17.19
N GLU A 114 -5.76 1.37 18.21
CA GLU A 114 -5.63 2.84 18.24
C GLU A 114 -4.43 3.41 17.46
N ASN A 115 -3.20 3.01 17.83
CA ASN A 115 -1.97 3.52 17.20
C ASN A 115 -1.12 2.42 16.58
N SER A 116 -1.64 1.19 16.47
CA SER A 116 -0.87 0.07 15.95
C SER A 116 -1.67 -0.83 15.04
N LEU A 117 -0.95 -1.48 14.14
CA LEU A 117 -1.49 -2.38 13.14
C LEU A 117 -0.70 -3.69 13.21
N SER A 118 -1.37 -4.82 13.00
CA SER A 118 -0.71 -6.10 12.80
C SER A 118 -1.26 -6.83 11.56
N LEU A 119 -0.38 -7.55 10.86
CA LEU A 119 -0.77 -8.37 9.72
C LEU A 119 -0.96 -9.82 10.12
N LYS A 120 -2.00 -10.44 9.56
CA LYS A 120 -2.29 -11.88 9.65
C LYS A 120 -2.55 -12.46 8.26
N GLY A 121 -2.85 -13.76 8.22
CA GLY A 121 -3.30 -14.43 7.01
C GLY A 121 -2.38 -14.22 5.80
N PHE A 122 -2.98 -13.89 4.67
CA PHE A 122 -2.26 -13.75 3.40
C PHE A 122 -1.44 -12.44 3.35
N GLY A 123 -1.98 -11.34 3.87
CA GLY A 123 -1.27 -10.06 4.00
C GLY A 123 0.07 -10.19 4.73
N LYS A 124 0.16 -11.00 5.80
CA LYS A 124 1.44 -11.30 6.47
C LYS A 124 2.42 -12.03 5.54
N ILE A 125 1.94 -13.00 4.76
CA ILE A 125 2.78 -13.77 3.84
C ILE A 125 3.36 -12.84 2.76
N ILE A 126 2.51 -12.00 2.18
CA ILE A 126 2.89 -11.05 1.13
C ILE A 126 3.85 -9.98 1.65
N TYR A 127 3.60 -9.40 2.83
CA TYR A 127 4.54 -8.43 3.41
C TYR A 127 5.92 -9.04 3.64
N ASN A 128 6.00 -10.27 4.19
CA ASN A 128 7.28 -10.95 4.39
C ASN A 128 7.99 -11.27 3.08
N TYR A 129 7.25 -11.53 1.99
CA TYR A 129 7.82 -11.71 0.65
C TYR A 129 8.52 -10.42 0.18
N PHE A 130 7.83 -9.28 0.21
CA PHE A 130 8.43 -8.00 -0.20
C PHE A 130 9.52 -7.50 0.75
N ASN A 131 9.46 -7.86 2.03
CA ASN A 131 10.49 -7.53 3.02
C ASN A 131 11.70 -8.48 3.01
N CYS A 132 11.74 -9.45 2.08
CA CYS A 132 12.91 -10.30 1.87
C CYS A 132 14.05 -9.48 1.25
N GLY A 133 15.29 -9.63 1.75
CA GLY A 133 16.41 -8.74 1.42
C GLY A 133 16.63 -8.47 -0.07
N GLU A 134 16.64 -9.50 -0.91
CA GLU A 134 16.83 -9.34 -2.37
C GLU A 134 15.69 -8.57 -3.03
N ILE A 135 14.44 -8.89 -2.67
CA ILE A 135 13.24 -8.26 -3.23
C ILE A 135 13.14 -6.82 -2.73
N LYS A 136 13.38 -6.59 -1.44
CA LYS A 136 13.34 -5.28 -0.83
C LYS A 136 14.31 -4.31 -1.48
N VAL A 137 15.53 -4.75 -1.79
CA VAL A 137 16.53 -3.93 -2.48
C VAL A 137 16.06 -3.59 -3.91
N ALA A 138 15.39 -4.52 -4.59
CA ALA A 138 14.90 -4.29 -5.95
C ALA A 138 13.71 -3.30 -6.02
N ILE A 139 12.91 -3.18 -4.97
CA ILE A 139 11.72 -2.30 -4.96
C ILE A 139 11.97 -0.94 -4.31
N VAL A 140 13.02 -0.76 -3.50
CA VAL A 140 13.34 0.50 -2.80
C VAL A 140 14.29 1.40 -3.63
N VAL A 141 14.30 1.26 -4.96
CA VAL A 141 15.21 1.97 -5.86
C VAL A 141 14.81 3.43 -6.05
#